data_AF-A0AAJ3GT69-F1
#
_entry.id   AF-A0AAJ3GT69-F1
#
_cell.length_a   1.000
_cell.length_b   1.000
_cell.length_c   1.000
_cell.angle_alpha   90.00
_cell.angle_beta   90.00
_cell.angle_gamma   90.00
#
_symmetry.space_group_name_H-M   'P 1'
#
loop_
_entity.id
_entity.type
_entity.pdbx_description
1 polymer ?
#
loop_
_entity_poly.entity_id
_entity_poly.type
_entity_poly.pdbx_seq_one_letter_code
_entity_poly.pdbx_strand_id
1 'polypeptide(L)'
;MFSELRRVHRVAIAYGMYSIIRQSAQSLAASQPVAAAKPVPAGTSLLVPQALKGKRIGYPTMFTLNGESLPVENSPQFHKTLEVLREQGASMVPVNLRMADASRCDELLLSDVKEELSAYLTNRPGLPVKSLTELITFNKERDGTEVEHQPVLKEVSASSLAPEQRKTLWDALIEDFRDTVDTPISTHNLDAMVSDFTTNSYFGTAVAGYPGITLPSGTDDDGLPTGAYFFGTRWSEPTLLAIGYGYEQAAQAATKPGL
;
A
#
# COMPACT_ATOMS: atom_id res chain seq x y z
N MET A 1 6.83 16.95 -14.41
CA MET A 1 7.10 16.64 -12.98
C MET A 1 6.79 15.17 -12.64
N PHE A 2 5.70 14.57 -13.15
CA PHE A 2 5.38 13.13 -12.93
C PHE A 2 6.18 12.12 -13.78
N SER A 3 6.90 12.57 -14.82
CA SER A 3 7.75 11.71 -15.67
C SER A 3 9.02 11.20 -14.97
N GLU A 4 9.30 11.71 -13.77
CA GLU A 4 10.56 11.55 -13.08
C GLU A 4 10.59 10.38 -12.07
N LEU A 5 9.46 9.83 -11.61
CA LEU A 5 9.42 8.78 -10.57
C LEU A 5 9.41 7.33 -11.11
N ARG A 6 9.95 7.10 -12.31
CA ARG A 6 9.87 5.80 -13.00
C ARG A 6 10.91 4.75 -12.56
N ARG A 7 11.71 5.03 -11.54
CA ARG A 7 12.77 4.12 -11.05
C ARG A 7 12.79 4.05 -9.53
N VAL A 8 13.03 2.86 -8.97
CA VAL A 8 13.14 2.63 -7.52
C VAL A 8 14.16 3.56 -6.88
N HIS A 9 15.28 3.82 -7.56
CA HIS A 9 16.28 4.78 -7.08
C HIS A 9 15.72 6.17 -6.79
N ARG A 10 14.81 6.66 -7.62
CA ARG A 10 14.20 7.99 -7.46
C ARG A 10 13.10 7.99 -6.41
N VAL A 11 12.37 6.88 -6.25
CA VAL A 11 11.44 6.66 -5.13
C VAL A 11 12.20 6.67 -3.80
N ALA A 12 13.35 6.00 -3.71
CA ALA A 12 14.18 5.98 -2.51
C ALA A 12 14.71 7.38 -2.14
N ILE A 13 15.10 8.20 -3.13
CA ILE A 13 15.49 9.61 -2.90
C ILE A 13 14.30 10.41 -2.36
N ALA A 14 13.13 10.31 -2.99
CA ALA A 14 11.93 11.01 -2.55
C ALA A 14 11.50 10.58 -1.13
N TYR A 15 11.56 9.29 -0.83
CA TYR A 15 11.27 8.74 0.50
C TYR A 15 12.26 9.27 1.56
N GLY A 16 13.56 9.27 1.25
CA GLY A 16 14.59 9.82 2.15
C GLY A 16 14.39 11.31 2.44
N MET A 17 14.00 12.11 1.43
CA MET A 17 13.65 13.51 1.65
C MET A 17 12.38 13.67 2.49
N TYR A 18 11.34 12.88 2.21
CA TYR A 18 10.09 12.93 2.95
C TYR A 18 10.25 12.49 4.42
N SER A 19 11.06 11.47 4.70
CA SER A 19 11.29 11.01 6.07
C SER A 19 12.00 12.07 6.92
N ILE A 20 12.96 12.81 6.35
CA ILE A 20 13.63 13.95 6.99
C ILE A 20 12.64 15.09 7.28
N ILE A 21 11.80 15.43 6.29
CA ILE A 21 10.77 16.48 6.45
C ILE A 21 9.75 16.07 7.53
N ARG A 22 9.30 14.81 7.51
CA ARG A 22 8.35 14.27 8.50
C ARG A 22 8.93 14.31 9.92
N GLN A 23 10.19 13.94 10.08
CA GLN A 23 10.88 13.99 11.37
C GLN A 23 11.01 15.44 11.88
N SER A 24 11.16 16.40 10.96
CA SER A 24 11.20 17.83 11.28
C SER A 24 9.79 18.38 11.62
N ALA A 25 8.75 17.91 10.93
CA ALA A 25 7.35 18.34 11.12
C ALA A 25 6.68 17.77 12.38
N GLN A 26 7.16 16.64 12.91
CA GLN A 26 6.73 16.10 14.21
C GLN A 26 7.00 17.07 15.39
N SER A 27 7.87 18.07 15.20
CA SER A 27 8.08 19.14 16.19
C SER A 27 6.98 20.23 16.20
N LEU A 28 6.05 20.23 15.23
CA LEU A 28 5.13 21.34 14.98
C LEU A 28 3.62 21.00 14.97
N ALA A 29 3.20 19.72 15.06
CA ALA A 29 1.77 19.36 15.03
C ALA A 29 1.39 18.42 16.18
N ALA A 30 0.70 18.96 17.18
CA ALA A 30 0.09 18.22 18.28
C ALA A 30 -1.31 17.73 17.87
N SER A 31 -1.38 16.63 17.14
CA SER A 31 -2.58 15.79 17.07
C SER A 31 -2.17 14.38 16.66
N GLN A 32 -2.00 13.53 17.68
CA GLN A 32 -1.54 12.14 17.69
C GLN A 32 -0.04 11.87 17.47
N PRO A 33 0.66 11.25 18.45
CA PRO A 33 2.02 10.78 18.25
C PRO A 33 1.99 9.53 17.36
N VAL A 34 2.34 9.67 16.08
CA VAL A 34 2.86 8.51 15.34
C VAL A 34 4.13 8.09 16.06
N ALA A 35 4.13 6.90 16.67
CA ALA A 35 5.29 6.34 17.36
C ALA A 35 6.56 6.64 16.58
N ALA A 36 7.55 7.24 17.24
CA ALA A 36 8.79 7.73 16.63
C ALA A 36 9.32 6.68 15.65
N ALA A 37 9.30 7.00 14.35
CA ALA A 37 9.85 6.12 13.35
C ALA A 37 11.33 5.90 13.70
N LYS A 38 11.79 4.65 13.80
CA LYS A 38 13.23 4.39 13.86
C LYS A 38 13.85 5.08 12.65
N PRO A 39 15.00 5.78 12.79
CA PRO A 39 15.63 6.43 11.65
C PRO A 39 15.91 5.37 10.57
N VAL A 40 15.15 5.42 9.48
CA VAL A 40 15.51 4.72 8.25
C VAL A 40 16.73 5.47 7.72
N PRO A 41 17.87 4.80 7.48
CA PRO A 41 19.06 5.47 6.99
C PRO A 41 18.72 6.26 5.73
N ALA A 42 18.93 7.57 5.78
CA ALA A 42 18.81 8.42 4.60
C ALA A 42 19.88 7.97 3.59
N GLY A 43 19.49 7.27 2.52
CA GLY A 43 20.43 6.99 1.45
C GLY A 43 20.07 5.86 0.49
N THR A 44 20.64 5.96 -0.70
CA THR A 44 20.63 4.94 -1.76
C THR A 44 21.70 3.86 -1.53
N SER A 45 22.32 3.81 -0.34
CA SER A 45 23.44 2.92 -0.02
C SER A 45 23.07 1.43 -0.07
N LEU A 46 21.79 1.10 0.10
CA LEU A 46 21.26 -0.26 -0.01
C LEU A 46 20.86 -0.63 -1.45
N LEU A 47 20.88 0.32 -2.39
CA LEU A 47 20.50 0.11 -3.79
C LEU A 47 21.69 -0.43 -4.58
N VAL A 48 22.03 -1.69 -4.33
CA VAL A 48 23.13 -2.38 -4.99
C VAL A 48 22.62 -3.46 -5.95
N PRO A 49 23.30 -3.73 -7.08
CA PRO A 49 22.83 -4.71 -8.06
C PRO A 49 22.63 -6.14 -7.49
N GLN A 50 23.38 -6.53 -6.46
CA GLN A 50 23.29 -7.87 -5.85
C GLN A 50 22.37 -7.94 -4.63
N ALA A 51 21.46 -6.97 -4.44
CA ALA A 51 20.60 -6.88 -3.26
C ALA A 51 19.70 -8.12 -3.03
N LEU A 52 19.41 -8.88 -4.09
CA LEU A 52 18.57 -10.08 -4.06
C LEU A 52 19.29 -11.34 -3.58
N LYS A 53 20.63 -11.38 -3.63
CA LYS A 53 21.40 -12.58 -3.29
C LYS A 53 21.17 -12.97 -1.82
N GLY A 54 20.72 -14.21 -1.61
CA GLY A 54 20.45 -14.77 -0.29
C GLY A 54 19.17 -14.27 0.37
N LYS A 55 18.36 -13.44 -0.31
CA LYS A 55 17.05 -13.02 0.20
C LYS A 55 16.06 -14.18 0.14
N ARG A 56 15.19 -14.29 1.14
CA ARG A 56 14.07 -15.24 1.17
C ARG A 56 12.80 -14.47 0.92
N ILE A 57 12.14 -14.71 -0.21
CA ILE A 57 10.96 -13.95 -0.62
C ILE A 57 9.77 -14.90 -0.74
N GLY A 58 8.74 -14.64 0.05
CA GLY A 58 7.51 -15.43 0.01
C GLY A 58 6.60 -15.00 -1.14
N TYR A 59 5.83 -15.94 -1.70
CA TYR A 59 4.79 -15.63 -2.67
C TYR A 59 3.55 -16.50 -2.45
N PRO A 60 2.32 -15.94 -2.54
CA PRO A 60 1.10 -16.72 -2.34
C PRO A 60 0.89 -17.75 -3.45
N THR A 61 0.68 -19.01 -3.05
CA THR A 61 0.19 -20.07 -3.94
C THR A 61 -1.22 -20.51 -3.57
N MET A 62 -1.65 -20.21 -2.35
CA MET A 62 -2.98 -20.46 -1.82
C MET A 62 -3.44 -19.24 -1.01
N PHE A 63 -4.74 -18.95 -1.01
CA PHE A 63 -5.38 -18.07 -0.04
C PHE A 63 -6.30 -18.86 0.87
N THR A 64 -6.23 -18.62 2.19
CA THR A 64 -7.17 -19.18 3.17
C THR A 64 -8.12 -18.13 3.69
N LEU A 65 -9.42 -18.36 3.57
CA LEU A 65 -10.49 -17.56 4.17
C LEU A 65 -11.48 -18.48 4.88
N ASN A 66 -11.80 -18.20 6.14
CA ASN A 66 -12.76 -18.98 6.94
C ASN A 66 -12.48 -20.50 6.99
N GLY A 67 -11.20 -20.88 6.93
CA GLY A 67 -10.76 -22.28 6.96
C GLY A 67 -10.75 -22.97 5.60
N GLU A 68 -11.28 -22.34 4.56
CA GLU A 68 -11.23 -22.84 3.18
C GLU A 68 -10.00 -22.28 2.46
N SER A 69 -9.28 -23.14 1.74
CA SER A 69 -8.08 -22.73 0.99
C SER A 69 -8.31 -22.89 -0.50
N LEU A 70 -8.06 -21.82 -1.26
CA LEU A 70 -8.20 -21.80 -2.72
C LEU A 70 -6.84 -21.52 -3.37
N PRO A 71 -6.53 -22.16 -4.52
CA PRO A 71 -5.31 -21.88 -5.26
C PRO A 71 -5.32 -20.47 -5.83
N VAL A 72 -4.13 -19.87 -5.91
CA VAL A 72 -3.92 -18.58 -6.55
C VAL A 72 -3.54 -18.79 -8.01
N GLU A 73 -4.34 -18.25 -8.92
CA GLU A 73 -4.00 -18.18 -10.35
C GLU A 73 -3.17 -16.93 -10.61
N ASN A 74 -1.85 -17.11 -10.71
CA ASN A 74 -0.94 -16.02 -11.02
C ASN A 74 -0.80 -15.82 -12.54
N SER A 75 -0.64 -14.57 -12.98
CA SER A 75 -0.39 -14.24 -14.38
C SER A 75 0.95 -14.79 -14.90
N PRO A 76 1.10 -15.01 -16.22
CA PRO A 76 2.39 -15.36 -16.82
C PRO A 76 3.50 -14.35 -16.51
N GLN A 77 3.18 -13.06 -16.44
CA GLN A 77 4.10 -11.96 -16.13
C GLN A 77 4.61 -12.05 -14.68
N PHE A 78 3.74 -12.46 -13.76
CA PHE A 78 4.16 -12.74 -12.40
C PHE A 78 5.06 -13.98 -12.31
N HIS A 79 4.77 -15.05 -13.05
CA HIS A 79 5.67 -16.21 -13.10
C HIS A 79 7.09 -15.82 -13.54
N LYS A 80 7.22 -14.98 -14.58
CA LYS A 80 8.50 -14.40 -15.01
C LYS A 80 9.17 -13.56 -13.92
N THR A 81 8.39 -12.85 -13.10
CA THR A 81 8.91 -12.12 -11.94
C THR A 81 9.56 -13.07 -10.93
N LEU A 82 8.93 -14.20 -10.62
CA LEU A 82 9.49 -15.22 -9.73
C LEU A 82 10.79 -15.83 -10.29
N GLU A 83 10.86 -16.03 -11.61
CA GLU A 83 12.06 -16.52 -12.29
C GLU A 83 13.22 -15.54 -12.15
N VAL A 84 13.02 -14.25 -12.46
CA VAL A 84 14.04 -13.21 -12.32
C VAL A 84 14.57 -13.15 -10.87
N LEU A 85 13.68 -13.16 -9.88
CA LEU A 85 14.08 -13.14 -8.47
C LEU A 85 14.97 -14.35 -8.13
N ARG A 86 14.59 -15.54 -8.60
CA ARG A 86 15.36 -16.78 -8.39
C ARG A 86 16.73 -16.73 -9.07
N GLU A 87 16.80 -16.27 -10.31
CA GLU A 87 18.05 -16.12 -11.07
C GLU A 87 19.03 -15.14 -10.42
N GLN A 88 18.52 -14.09 -9.76
CA GLN A 88 19.33 -13.14 -8.99
C GLN A 88 19.71 -13.65 -7.59
N GLY A 89 19.41 -14.91 -7.28
CA GLY A 89 19.86 -15.59 -6.07
C GLY A 89 18.92 -15.43 -4.86
N ALA A 90 17.68 -15.02 -5.07
CA ALA A 90 16.66 -15.09 -4.03
C ALA A 90 16.06 -16.50 -3.93
N SER A 91 15.77 -16.93 -2.70
CA SER A 91 15.01 -18.15 -2.41
C SER A 91 13.52 -17.83 -2.42
N MET A 92 12.80 -18.34 -3.41
CA MET A 92 11.36 -18.16 -3.52
C MET A 92 10.63 -19.20 -2.67
N VAL A 93 9.81 -18.75 -1.71
CA VAL A 93 9.10 -19.61 -0.76
C VAL A 93 7.59 -19.54 -1.04
N PRO A 94 6.93 -20.64 -1.45
CA PRO A 94 5.48 -20.64 -1.60
C PRO A 94 4.81 -20.52 -0.22
N VAL A 95 3.77 -19.71 -0.13
CA VAL A 95 3.04 -19.43 1.11
C VAL A 95 1.55 -19.66 0.90
N ASN A 96 0.90 -20.27 1.89
CA ASN A 96 -0.55 -20.20 2.03
C ASN A 96 -0.90 -18.95 2.85
N LEU A 97 -1.44 -17.92 2.18
CA LEU A 97 -1.68 -16.63 2.80
C LEU A 97 -3.10 -16.56 3.34
N ARG A 98 -3.24 -16.32 4.65
CA ARG A 98 -4.55 -16.08 5.27
C ARG A 98 -5.08 -14.71 4.84
N MET A 99 -6.37 -14.64 4.50
CA MET A 99 -7.10 -13.40 4.30
C MET A 99 -7.71 -12.90 5.61
N ALA A 100 -7.58 -11.60 5.87
CA ALA A 100 -8.23 -10.91 6.97
C ALA A 100 -9.72 -10.67 6.70
N ASP A 101 -10.51 -10.53 7.77
CA ASP A 101 -11.92 -10.15 7.66
C ASP A 101 -12.04 -8.65 7.35
N ALA A 102 -12.38 -8.34 6.10
CA ALA A 102 -12.53 -6.96 5.63
C ALA A 102 -13.97 -6.41 5.80
N SER A 103 -14.90 -7.16 6.41
CA SER A 103 -16.33 -6.83 6.42
C SER A 103 -16.68 -5.48 7.04
N ARG A 104 -15.82 -4.97 7.94
CA ARG A 104 -15.99 -3.67 8.61
C ARG A 104 -15.12 -2.56 8.03
N CYS A 105 -14.23 -2.84 7.07
CA CYS A 105 -13.30 -1.85 6.52
C CYS A 105 -14.03 -0.62 5.98
N ASP A 106 -15.09 -0.81 5.20
CA ASP A 106 -15.81 0.29 4.56
C ASP A 106 -16.53 1.18 5.58
N GLU A 107 -17.23 0.60 6.55
CA GLU A 107 -17.91 1.36 7.61
C GLU A 107 -16.92 2.23 8.40
N LEU A 108 -15.79 1.64 8.78
CA LEU A 108 -14.76 2.32 9.56
C LEU A 108 -14.09 3.42 8.74
N LEU A 109 -13.76 3.16 7.47
CA LEU A 109 -13.20 4.13 6.55
C LEU A 109 -14.13 5.33 6.34
N LEU A 110 -15.41 5.09 6.04
CA LEU A 110 -16.38 6.17 5.86
C LEU A 110 -16.56 7.00 7.13
N SER A 111 -16.47 6.36 8.30
CA SER A 111 -16.54 7.06 9.59
C SER A 111 -15.31 7.94 9.86
N ASP A 112 -14.10 7.48 9.54
CA ASP A 112 -12.88 8.31 9.62
C ASP A 112 -12.94 9.46 8.62
N VAL A 113 -13.35 9.19 7.37
CA VAL A 113 -13.50 10.23 6.35
C VAL A 113 -14.47 11.31 6.80
N LYS A 114 -15.58 10.95 7.47
CA LYS A 114 -16.53 11.95 8.02
C LYS A 114 -15.83 12.89 8.99
N GLU A 115 -15.06 12.36 9.92
CA GLU A 115 -14.38 13.14 10.94
C GLU A 115 -13.27 14.02 10.35
N GLU A 116 -12.36 13.40 9.59
CA GLU A 116 -11.20 14.06 9.02
C GLU A 116 -11.59 15.11 7.96
N LEU A 117 -12.55 14.80 7.08
CA LEU A 117 -13.03 15.76 6.09
C LEU A 117 -13.77 16.93 6.76
N SER A 118 -14.57 16.67 7.80
CA SER A 118 -15.25 17.75 8.53
C SER A 118 -14.24 18.68 9.23
N ALA A 119 -13.22 18.11 9.88
CA ALA A 119 -12.14 18.86 10.51
C ALA A 119 -11.33 19.67 9.47
N TYR A 120 -11.01 19.06 8.33
CA TYR A 120 -10.31 19.73 7.23
C TYR A 120 -11.11 20.91 6.67
N LEU A 121 -12.38 20.71 6.31
CA LEU A 121 -13.23 21.77 5.74
C LEU A 121 -13.43 22.94 6.72
N THR A 122 -13.60 22.63 8.01
CA THR A 122 -13.73 23.66 9.06
C THR A 122 -12.48 24.54 9.12
N ASN A 123 -11.31 23.91 9.17
CA ASN A 123 -10.04 24.60 9.46
C ASN A 123 -9.33 25.14 8.20
N ARG A 124 -9.69 24.69 7.00
CA ARG A 124 -9.04 25.11 5.76
C ARG A 124 -9.52 26.51 5.33
N PRO A 125 -8.64 27.53 5.25
CA PRO A 125 -8.99 28.83 4.70
C PRO A 125 -9.14 28.77 3.17
N GLY A 126 -9.95 29.69 2.61
CA GLY A 126 -10.09 29.87 1.16
C GLY A 126 -11.00 28.87 0.44
N LEU A 127 -11.70 27.99 1.16
CA LEU A 127 -12.72 27.12 0.56
C LEU A 127 -14.10 27.79 0.55
N PRO A 128 -14.92 27.54 -0.49
CA PRO A 128 -16.30 28.04 -0.57
C PRO A 128 -17.28 27.28 0.34
N VAL A 129 -16.85 26.17 0.94
CA VAL A 129 -17.62 25.33 1.86
C VAL A 129 -16.82 25.05 3.12
N LYS A 130 -17.50 24.97 4.26
CA LYS A 130 -16.93 24.79 5.61
C LYS A 130 -17.40 23.52 6.32
N SER A 131 -18.31 22.78 5.72
CA SER A 131 -18.85 21.56 6.28
C SER A 131 -19.18 20.54 5.20
N LEU A 132 -19.32 19.27 5.60
CA LEU A 132 -19.76 18.21 4.71
C LEU A 132 -21.19 18.47 4.17
N THR A 133 -22.06 19.05 4.98
CA THR A 133 -23.41 19.47 4.56
C THR A 133 -23.35 20.53 3.47
N GLU A 134 -22.51 21.55 3.64
CA GLU A 134 -22.32 22.59 2.61
C GLU A 134 -21.71 22.00 1.34
N LEU A 135 -20.76 21.07 1.44
CA LEU A 135 -20.19 20.38 0.27
C LEU A 135 -21.26 19.59 -0.49
N ILE A 136 -22.12 18.85 0.22
CA ILE A 136 -23.23 18.09 -0.38
C ILE A 136 -24.22 19.05 -1.07
N THR A 137 -24.57 20.17 -0.43
CA THR A 137 -25.46 21.18 -1.00
C THR A 137 -24.84 21.85 -2.22
N PHE A 138 -23.57 22.25 -2.13
CA PHE A 138 -22.80 22.86 -3.21
C PHE A 138 -22.79 21.95 -4.46
N ASN A 139 -22.53 20.65 -4.28
CA ASN A 139 -22.56 19.70 -5.39
C ASN A 139 -23.96 19.54 -5.99
N LYS A 140 -25.02 19.59 -5.17
CA LYS A 140 -26.41 19.48 -5.62
C LYS A 140 -26.86 20.70 -6.44
N GLU A 141 -26.40 21.89 -6.08
CA GLU A 141 -26.79 23.16 -6.70
C GLU A 141 -26.01 23.49 -7.98
N ARG A 142 -24.96 22.71 -8.29
CA ARG A 142 -24.17 22.90 -9.50
C ARG A 142 -24.85 22.24 -10.70
N ASP A 143 -25.19 23.03 -11.71
CA ASP A 143 -25.65 22.52 -13.01
C ASP A 143 -24.49 21.80 -13.73
N GLY A 144 -24.55 20.47 -13.77
CA GLY A 144 -23.56 19.66 -14.48
C GLY A 144 -23.78 18.15 -14.32
N THR A 145 -23.47 17.40 -15.37
CA THR A 145 -23.59 15.94 -15.48
C THR A 145 -22.58 15.16 -14.62
N GLU A 146 -21.70 15.84 -13.89
CA GLU A 146 -20.67 15.26 -13.03
C GLU A 146 -21.19 15.11 -11.59
N VAL A 147 -22.11 14.16 -11.40
CA VAL A 147 -22.64 13.75 -10.08
C VAL A 147 -21.76 12.68 -9.41
N GLU A 148 -20.57 12.45 -9.96
CA GLU A 148 -19.70 11.37 -9.56
C GLU A 148 -19.33 11.51 -8.08
N HIS A 149 -19.63 10.47 -7.30
CA HIS A 149 -19.33 10.34 -5.87
C HIS A 149 -20.23 11.11 -4.87
N GLN A 150 -21.27 11.84 -5.30
CA GLN A 150 -22.28 12.40 -4.38
C GLN A 150 -22.96 11.33 -3.48
N PRO A 151 -23.24 10.09 -3.95
CA PRO A 151 -23.72 9.02 -3.07
C PRO A 151 -22.76 8.68 -1.93
N VAL A 152 -21.46 8.58 -2.21
CA VAL A 152 -20.42 8.30 -1.20
C VAL A 152 -20.37 9.41 -0.15
N LEU A 153 -20.45 10.69 -0.55
CA LEU A 153 -20.50 11.80 0.42
C LEU A 153 -21.72 11.72 1.35
N LYS A 154 -22.86 11.23 0.86
CA LYS A 154 -24.05 11.01 1.68
C LYS A 154 -23.85 9.85 2.66
N GLU A 155 -23.22 8.77 2.23
CA GLU A 155 -22.87 7.63 3.10
C GLU A 155 -21.88 8.04 4.20
N VAL A 156 -20.82 8.77 3.82
CA VAL A 156 -19.89 9.40 4.78
C VAL A 156 -20.67 10.26 5.78
N SER A 157 -21.54 11.15 5.30
CA SER A 157 -22.32 12.03 6.19
C SER A 157 -23.26 11.26 7.12
N ALA A 158 -23.78 10.11 6.67
CA ALA A 158 -24.70 9.27 7.42
C ALA A 158 -24.03 8.43 8.51
N SER A 159 -22.69 8.25 8.47
CA SER A 159 -21.97 7.50 9.51
C SER A 159 -22.27 8.04 10.91
N SER A 160 -22.66 7.14 11.83
CA SER A 160 -23.05 7.47 13.21
C SER A 160 -22.14 6.81 14.25
N LEU A 161 -21.01 6.23 13.83
CA LEU A 161 -20.12 5.49 14.70
C LEU A 161 -19.38 6.45 15.64
N ALA A 162 -19.41 6.17 16.95
CA ALA A 162 -18.73 6.97 17.94
C ALA A 162 -17.19 6.80 17.87
N PRO A 163 -16.38 7.84 18.12
CA PRO A 163 -14.91 7.76 18.02
C PRO A 163 -14.28 6.63 18.84
N GLU A 164 -14.74 6.39 20.07
CA GLU A 164 -14.21 5.34 20.95
C GLU A 164 -14.51 3.94 20.41
N GLN A 165 -15.72 3.75 19.89
CA GLN A 165 -16.13 2.50 19.26
C GLN A 165 -15.34 2.26 17.96
N ARG A 166 -15.20 3.29 17.13
CA ARG A 166 -14.43 3.24 15.89
C ARG A 166 -12.97 2.87 16.15
N LYS A 167 -12.33 3.50 17.15
CA LYS A 167 -10.95 3.17 17.53
C LYS A 167 -10.79 1.70 17.89
N THR A 168 -11.68 1.17 18.73
CA THR A 168 -11.62 -0.23 19.18
C THR A 168 -11.76 -1.20 18.00
N LEU A 169 -12.66 -0.91 17.06
CA LEU A 169 -12.86 -1.71 15.85
C LEU A 169 -11.65 -1.63 14.91
N TRP A 170 -11.08 -0.45 14.72
CA TRP A 170 -9.85 -0.28 13.93
C TRP A 170 -8.66 -1.01 14.54
N ASP A 171 -8.47 -0.95 15.86
CA ASP A 171 -7.35 -1.61 16.52
C ASP A 171 -7.38 -3.13 16.25
N ALA A 172 -8.55 -3.75 16.43
CA ALA A 172 -8.73 -5.19 16.17
C ALA A 172 -8.57 -5.54 14.68
N LEU A 173 -9.14 -4.73 13.78
CA LEU A 173 -9.03 -4.94 12.35
C LEU A 173 -7.57 -4.84 11.88
N ILE A 174 -6.87 -3.78 12.28
CA ILE A 174 -5.47 -3.56 11.91
C ILE A 174 -4.59 -4.70 12.45
N GLU A 175 -4.83 -5.19 13.66
CA GLU A 175 -4.12 -6.35 14.21
C GLU A 175 -4.34 -7.61 13.36
N ASP A 176 -5.59 -7.92 12.99
CA ASP A 176 -5.90 -9.04 12.08
C ASP A 176 -5.14 -8.89 10.75
N PHE A 177 -5.17 -7.71 10.14
CA PHE A 177 -4.45 -7.47 8.89
C PHE A 177 -2.93 -7.57 9.02
N ARG A 178 -2.33 -7.11 10.14
CA ARG A 178 -0.89 -7.27 10.40
C ARG A 178 -0.48 -8.72 10.47
N ASP A 179 -1.29 -9.55 11.11
CA ASP A 179 -1.02 -10.99 11.25
C ASP A 179 -0.99 -11.71 9.89
N THR A 180 -1.71 -11.22 8.87
CA THR A 180 -1.63 -11.77 7.51
C THR A 180 -0.24 -11.61 6.90
N VAL A 181 0.52 -10.59 7.29
CA VAL A 181 1.87 -10.30 6.78
C VAL A 181 2.96 -10.83 7.72
N ASP A 182 2.81 -10.61 9.03
CA ASP A 182 3.85 -10.96 10.01
C ASP A 182 3.97 -12.46 10.22
N THR A 183 2.86 -13.20 10.20
CA THR A 183 2.87 -14.66 10.39
C THR A 183 3.68 -15.38 9.33
N PRO A 184 3.44 -15.23 8.01
CA PRO A 184 4.25 -15.93 7.01
C PRO A 184 5.70 -15.45 6.99
N ILE A 185 5.95 -14.15 7.21
CA ILE A 185 7.31 -13.60 7.26
C ILE A 185 8.11 -14.23 8.39
N SER A 186 7.55 -14.29 9.60
CA SER A 186 8.22 -14.89 10.76
C SER A 186 8.36 -16.40 10.63
N THR A 187 7.28 -17.10 10.24
CA THR A 187 7.22 -18.57 10.14
C THR A 187 8.22 -19.13 9.13
N HIS A 188 8.42 -18.43 8.00
CA HIS A 188 9.29 -18.89 6.92
C HIS A 188 10.64 -18.15 6.87
N ASN A 189 10.93 -17.28 7.84
CA ASN A 189 12.10 -16.41 7.90
C ASN A 189 12.29 -15.65 6.58
N LEU A 190 11.26 -14.90 6.16
CA LEU A 190 11.27 -14.15 4.91
C LEU A 190 11.82 -12.74 5.13
N ASP A 191 12.49 -12.20 4.11
CA ASP A 191 12.89 -10.79 4.07
C ASP A 191 11.76 -9.89 3.53
N ALA A 192 10.90 -10.44 2.67
CA ALA A 192 9.74 -9.77 2.08
C ALA A 192 8.75 -10.81 1.49
N MET A 193 7.59 -10.31 1.09
CA MET A 193 6.63 -11.02 0.27
C MET A 193 6.53 -10.36 -1.11
N VAL A 194 6.14 -11.13 -2.12
CA VAL A 194 5.76 -10.62 -3.44
C VAL A 194 4.49 -11.34 -3.91
N SER A 195 3.55 -10.59 -4.47
CA SER A 195 2.34 -11.15 -5.09
C SER A 195 2.15 -10.59 -6.49
N ASP A 196 1.35 -11.30 -7.29
CA ASP A 196 0.78 -10.71 -8.48
C ASP A 196 -0.10 -9.51 -8.06
N PHE A 197 -0.04 -8.40 -8.80
CA PHE A 197 -0.85 -7.23 -8.46
C PHE A 197 -2.35 -7.53 -8.53
N THR A 198 -2.75 -8.46 -9.39
CA THR A 198 -4.16 -8.87 -9.59
C THR A 198 -4.75 -9.59 -8.37
N THR A 199 -3.93 -10.13 -7.46
CA THR A 199 -4.41 -10.82 -6.24
C THR A 199 -4.82 -9.87 -5.13
N ASN A 200 -4.69 -8.55 -5.34
CA ASN A 200 -5.15 -7.52 -4.40
C ASN A 200 -4.51 -7.59 -3.00
N SER A 201 -3.31 -8.16 -2.86
CA SER A 201 -2.60 -8.21 -1.57
C SER A 201 -2.17 -6.82 -1.05
N TYR A 202 -2.22 -5.80 -1.92
CA TYR A 202 -1.99 -4.40 -1.56
C TYR A 202 -3.05 -3.85 -0.61
N PHE A 203 -4.31 -4.32 -0.71
CA PHE A 203 -5.37 -3.90 0.20
C PHE A 203 -5.03 -4.27 1.64
N GLY A 204 -4.65 -5.53 1.88
CA GLY A 204 -4.33 -5.96 3.24
C GLY A 204 -3.08 -5.32 3.81
N THR A 205 -2.08 -5.08 2.96
CA THR A 205 -0.86 -4.36 3.36
C THR A 205 -1.16 -2.90 3.73
N ALA A 206 -2.08 -2.25 3.02
CA ALA A 206 -2.51 -0.88 3.33
C ALA A 206 -3.24 -0.80 4.68
N VAL A 207 -4.19 -1.70 4.95
CA VAL A 207 -4.92 -1.74 6.24
C VAL A 207 -3.97 -2.06 7.40
N ALA A 208 -3.00 -2.94 7.22
CA ALA A 208 -1.97 -3.23 8.22
C ALA A 208 -1.08 -2.01 8.58
N GLY A 209 -1.06 -0.99 7.70
CA GLY A 209 -0.16 0.16 7.79
C GLY A 209 1.29 -0.21 7.46
N TYR A 210 1.49 -1.19 6.57
CA TYR A 210 2.78 -1.77 6.23
C TYR A 210 3.30 -1.29 4.88
N PRO A 211 4.64 -1.34 4.66
CA PRO A 211 5.22 -0.87 3.43
C PRO A 211 4.98 -1.84 2.28
N GLY A 212 4.66 -1.27 1.12
CA GLY A 212 4.54 -1.99 -0.15
C GLY A 212 4.97 -1.12 -1.33
N ILE A 213 5.46 -1.77 -2.39
CA ILE A 213 5.87 -1.14 -3.65
C ILE A 213 5.48 -2.03 -4.82
N THR A 214 4.78 -1.45 -5.80
CA THR A 214 4.49 -2.13 -7.07
C THR A 214 5.58 -1.82 -8.08
N LEU A 215 6.10 -2.85 -8.74
CA LEU A 215 7.07 -2.72 -9.83
C LEU A 215 6.52 -3.36 -11.10
N PRO A 216 6.86 -2.83 -12.30
CA PRO A 216 6.43 -3.42 -13.56
C PRO A 216 6.86 -4.89 -13.66
N SER A 217 5.94 -5.77 -14.04
CA SER A 217 6.19 -7.20 -14.29
C SER A 217 6.15 -7.58 -15.76
N GLY A 218 5.73 -6.66 -16.63
CA GLY A 218 5.64 -6.86 -18.07
C GLY A 218 4.43 -6.15 -18.67
N THR A 219 3.88 -6.73 -19.72
CA THR A 219 2.61 -6.35 -20.34
C THR A 219 1.76 -7.58 -20.57
N ASP A 220 0.45 -7.44 -20.53
CA ASP A 220 -0.50 -8.48 -20.95
C ASP A 220 -0.63 -8.56 -22.48
N ASP A 221 -1.52 -9.44 -22.95
CA ASP A 221 -1.76 -9.70 -24.37
C ASP A 221 -2.38 -8.48 -25.09
N ASP A 222 -3.01 -7.57 -24.36
CA ASP A 222 -3.57 -6.31 -24.86
C ASP A 222 -2.52 -5.16 -24.82
N GLY A 223 -1.31 -5.44 -24.35
CA GLY A 223 -0.23 -4.47 -24.21
C GLY A 223 -0.36 -3.57 -22.98
N LEU A 224 -1.25 -3.89 -22.03
CA LEU A 224 -1.41 -3.12 -20.80
C LEU A 224 -0.29 -3.48 -19.80
N PRO A 225 0.32 -2.50 -19.12
CA PRO A 225 1.35 -2.76 -18.11
C PRO A 225 0.82 -3.59 -16.95
N THR A 226 1.55 -4.65 -16.59
CA THR A 226 1.28 -5.48 -15.41
C THR A 226 2.22 -5.15 -14.26
N GLY A 227 1.84 -5.50 -13.03
CA GLY A 227 2.63 -5.23 -11.83
C GLY A 227 2.90 -6.47 -10.98
N ALA A 228 4.03 -6.45 -10.28
CA ALA A 228 4.29 -7.31 -9.13
C ALA A 228 4.35 -6.43 -7.86
N TYR A 229 3.62 -6.83 -6.83
CA TYR A 229 3.51 -6.09 -5.58
C TYR A 229 4.42 -6.70 -4.52
N PHE A 230 5.46 -5.96 -4.14
CA PHE A 230 6.37 -6.34 -3.07
C PHE A 230 5.92 -5.67 -1.78
N PHE A 231 5.90 -6.42 -0.68
CA PHE A 231 5.49 -5.90 0.63
C PHE A 231 6.25 -6.58 1.77
N GLY A 232 6.24 -5.95 2.94
CA GLY A 232 6.94 -6.47 4.11
C GLY A 232 6.32 -5.99 5.42
N THR A 233 6.93 -6.39 6.53
CA THR A 233 6.51 -5.96 7.87
C THR A 233 6.76 -4.47 8.11
N ARG A 234 6.25 -3.95 9.22
CA ARG A 234 6.45 -2.57 9.66
C ARG A 234 7.93 -2.16 9.60
N TRP A 235 8.21 -0.98 9.03
CA TRP A 235 9.55 -0.40 8.96
C TRP A 235 10.56 -1.14 8.07
N SER A 236 10.09 -2.05 7.21
CA SER A 236 10.92 -2.81 6.28
C SER A 236 11.22 -2.06 4.97
N GLU A 237 10.87 -0.78 4.84
CA GLU A 237 11.14 0.04 3.64
C GLU A 237 12.59 -0.07 3.12
N PRO A 238 13.65 -0.07 3.96
CA PRO A 238 15.02 -0.20 3.46
C PRO A 238 15.27 -1.54 2.75
N THR A 239 14.79 -2.63 3.34
CA THR A 239 14.87 -3.98 2.78
C THR A 239 14.04 -4.06 1.50
N LEU A 240 12.83 -3.52 1.53
CA LEU A 240 11.89 -3.54 0.42
C LEU A 240 12.42 -2.75 -0.79
N LEU A 241 13.01 -1.57 -0.56
CA LEU A 241 13.65 -0.77 -1.60
C LEU A 241 14.88 -1.47 -2.18
N ALA A 242 15.69 -2.15 -1.36
CA ALA A 242 16.83 -2.92 -1.84
C ALA A 242 16.40 -4.09 -2.72
N ILE A 243 15.40 -4.88 -2.29
CA ILE A 243 14.81 -5.97 -3.07
C ILE A 243 14.23 -5.44 -4.38
N GLY A 244 13.40 -4.40 -4.29
CA GLY A 244 12.74 -3.79 -5.44
C GLY A 244 13.75 -3.24 -6.45
N TYR A 245 14.83 -2.62 -6.00
CA TYR A 245 15.90 -2.16 -6.88
C TYR A 245 16.62 -3.32 -7.57
N GLY A 246 16.99 -4.36 -6.83
CA GLY A 246 17.62 -5.55 -7.41
C GLY A 246 16.74 -6.21 -8.48
N TYR A 247 15.43 -6.30 -8.23
CA TYR A 247 14.46 -6.78 -9.22
C TYR A 247 14.36 -5.85 -10.44
N GLU A 248 14.17 -4.54 -10.22
CA GLU A 248 14.04 -3.56 -11.30
C GLU A 248 15.25 -3.58 -12.24
N GLN A 249 16.47 -3.67 -11.70
CA GLN A 249 17.70 -3.72 -12.50
C GLN A 249 17.81 -5.01 -13.33
N ALA A 250 17.36 -6.15 -12.80
CA ALA A 250 17.43 -7.43 -13.48
C ALA A 250 16.29 -7.63 -14.50
N ALA A 251 15.07 -7.23 -14.14
CA ALA A 251 13.89 -7.47 -14.96
C ALA A 251 13.80 -6.52 -16.16
N GLN A 252 14.18 -5.24 -15.96
CA GLN A 252 14.02 -4.16 -16.96
C GLN A 252 12.64 -4.14 -17.64
N ALA A 253 11.59 -4.55 -16.90
CA ALA A 253 10.25 -4.81 -17.45
C ALA A 253 9.43 -3.55 -17.74
N ALA A 254 9.93 -2.37 -17.36
CA ALA A 254 9.24 -1.11 -17.59
C ALA A 254 9.16 -0.78 -19.09
N THR A 255 7.94 -0.76 -19.63
CA THR A 255 7.67 -0.32 -21.00
C THR A 255 7.35 1.17 -21.02
N LYS A 256 7.75 1.85 -22.11
CA LYS A 256 7.26 3.20 -22.39
C LYS A 256 5.94 3.06 -23.15
N PRO A 257 4.86 3.75 -22.74
CA PRO A 257 3.64 3.79 -23.54
C PRO A 257 3.96 4.26 -24.96
N GLY A 258 3.44 3.54 -25.95
CA GLY A 258 3.43 4.00 -27.34
C GLY A 258 2.51 5.22 -27.46
N LEU A 259 2.92 6.21 -28.25
CA LEU A 259 2.08 7.34 -28.65
C LEU A 259 1.30 6.99 -29.93
#